data_AF-A0A3C0X2C7-F1
#
_entry.id   AF-A0A3C0X2C7-F1
#
_cell.length_a   1.000
_cell.length_b   1.000
_cell.length_c   1.000
_cell.angle_alpha   90.00
_cell.angle_beta   90.00
_cell.angle_gamma   90.00
#
_symmetry.space_group_name_H-M   'P 1'
#
loop_
_entity.id
_entity.type
_entity.pdbx_description
1 polymer ?
#
loop_
_entity_poly.entity_id
_entity_poly.type
_entity_poly.pdbx_seq_one_letter_code
_entity_poly.pdbx_strand_id
1 'polypeptide(L)' 'CAACGKEALNKGAHAGNLVREVAKAAGGNGGGKPDLAMAGGKDISAADKALSAAEQIIAAQIGV' A
#
# COMPACT_ATOMS: atom_id res chain seq x y z
N CYS A 1 -7.10 2.85 3.48
CA CYS A 1 -6.69 1.71 4.34
C CYS A 1 -6.52 0.49 3.46
N ALA A 2 -5.64 -0.44 3.82
CA ALA A 2 -5.45 -1.68 3.08
C ALA A 2 -5.48 -2.87 4.05
N ALA A 3 -6.14 -3.95 3.63
CA ALA A 3 -6.21 -5.21 4.35
C ALA A 3 -5.73 -6.33 3.43
N CYS A 4 -4.82 -7.17 3.93
CA CYS A 4 -4.37 -8.37 3.25
C CYS A 4 -5.05 -9.58 3.87
N GLY A 5 -5.83 -10.31 3.06
CA GLY A 5 -6.37 -11.61 3.45
C GLY A 5 -5.27 -12.66 3.63
N LYS A 6 -5.59 -13.78 4.29
CA LYS A 6 -4.65 -14.88 4.56
C LYS A 6 -3.92 -15.38 3.30
N GLU A 7 -4.60 -15.43 2.15
CA GLU A 7 -3.99 -15.85 0.89
C GLU A 7 -2.96 -14.85 0.37
N ALA A 8 -3.24 -13.55 0.48
CA ALA A 8 -2.30 -12.51 0.05
C ALA A 8 -1.06 -12.49 0.95
N LEU A 9 -1.24 -12.62 2.26
CA LEU A 9 -0.14 -12.77 3.23
C LEU A 9 0.74 -13.98 2.92
N ASN A 10 0.13 -15.14 2.62
CA ASN A 10 0.86 -16.35 2.24
C ASN A 10 1.63 -16.21 0.93
N LYS A 11 1.14 -15.37 0.00
CA LYS A 11 1.87 -15.03 -1.24
C LYS A 11 2.96 -13.96 -1.04
N GLY A 12 3.17 -13.47 0.18
CA GLY A 12 4.19 -12.48 0.49
C GLY A 12 3.71 -11.01 0.46
N ALA A 13 2.41 -10.76 0.30
CA ALA A 13 1.87 -9.41 0.36
C ALA A 13 1.96 -8.85 1.79
N HIS A 14 2.30 -7.57 1.90
CA HIS A 14 2.46 -6.87 3.17
C HIS A 14 1.73 -5.51 3.12
N ALA A 15 0.53 -5.45 3.74
CA ALA A 15 -0.30 -4.25 3.76
C ALA A 15 0.46 -3.02 4.29
N GLY A 16 1.22 -3.18 5.38
CA GLY A 16 2.05 -2.13 5.97
C GLY A 16 3.04 -1.47 5.00
N ASN A 17 3.82 -2.26 4.25
CA ASN A 17 4.78 -1.75 3.28
C ASN A 17 4.08 -1.12 2.08
N LEU A 18 3.00 -1.75 1.59
CA LEU A 18 2.19 -1.22 0.51
C LEU A 18 1.70 0.20 0.83
N VAL A 19 0.97 0.36 1.95
CA VAL A 19 0.38 1.66 2.27
C VAL A 19 1.43 2.71 2.60
N ARG A 20 2.60 2.32 3.11
CA ARG A 20 3.70 3.26 3.42
C ARG A 20 4.27 3.89 2.16
N GLU A 21 4.54 3.10 1.13
CA GLU A 21 5.07 3.59 -0.14
C GLU A 21 4.01 4.41 -0.90
N VAL A 22 2.76 3.97 -0.88
CA VAL A 22 1.61 4.71 -1.43
C VAL A 22 1.41 6.05 -0.69
N ALA A 23 1.55 6.08 0.64
CA ALA A 23 1.43 7.31 1.42
C ALA A 23 2.50 8.33 1.06
N LYS A 24 3.75 7.87 0.90
CA LYS A 24 4.87 8.73 0.48
C LYS A 24 4.62 9.34 -0.89
N ALA A 25 4.08 8.57 -1.83
CA ALA A 25 3.69 9.08 -3.14
C ALA A 25 2.63 10.20 -3.06
N ALA A 26 1.75 10.13 -2.05
CA ALA A 26 0.73 11.14 -1.74
C ALA A 26 1.18 12.24 -0.75
N GLY A 27 2.50 12.40 -0.52
CA GLY A 27 3.04 13.43 0.38
C GLY A 27 2.69 13.21 1.86
N GLY A 28 2.27 12.00 2.22
CA GLY A 28 1.85 11.64 3.56
C GLY A 28 2.64 10.49 4.15
N ASN A 29 2.11 9.92 5.22
CA ASN A 29 2.77 8.83 5.93
C ASN A 29 1.75 7.78 6.40
N GLY A 30 2.23 6.56 6.58
CA GLY A 30 1.37 5.43 6.89
C GLY A 30 2.12 4.27 7.52
N GLY A 31 1.37 3.39 8.15
CA GLY A 31 1.90 2.24 8.86
C GLY A 31 0.80 1.31 9.37
N GLY A 32 1.22 0.13 9.79
CA GLY A 32 0.34 -0.90 10.31
C GLY A 32 0.99 -2.27 10.22
N LYS A 33 0.20 -3.29 10.49
CA LYS A 33 0.64 -4.68 10.46
C LYS A 33 0.62 -5.23 9.02
N PRO A 34 1.23 -6.40 8.77
CA PRO A 34 1.20 -7.03 7.44
C PRO A 34 -0.22 -7.36 6.98
N ASP A 35 -1.11 -7.69 7.91
CA ASP A 35 -2.52 -8.03 7.70
C ASP A 35 -3.41 -6.79 7.51
N LEU A 36 -3.12 -5.70 8.22
CA LEU A 36 -3.93 -4.48 8.16
C LEU A 36 -3.07 -3.24 8.38
N ALA A 37 -3.19 -2.28 7.46
CA ALA A 37 -2.46 -1.03 7.56
C ALA A 37 -3.24 0.19 7.05
N MET A 38 -2.86 1.35 7.56
CA MET A 38 -3.53 2.61 7.26
C MET A 38 -2.51 3.70 6.94
N ALA A 39 -2.89 4.57 6.01
CA ALA A 39 -2.08 5.67 5.53
C ALA A 39 -2.95 6.91 5.35
N GLY A 40 -2.37 8.08 5.59
CA GLY A 40 -2.94 9.37 5.23
C GLY A 40 -2.03 10.08 4.25
N GLY A 41 -2.62 10.66 3.19
CA GLY A 41 -1.96 11.53 2.23
C GLY A 41 -2.32 12.99 2.50
N LYS A 42 -1.40 13.92 2.21
CA LYS A 42 -1.67 15.36 2.33
C LYS A 42 -2.01 15.98 0.98
N ASP A 43 -1.48 15.41 -0.11
CA ASP A 43 -1.73 15.86 -1.47
C ASP A 43 -2.90 15.10 -2.12
N ILE A 44 -4.04 15.79 -2.25
CA ILE A 44 -5.24 15.25 -2.91
C ILE A 44 -4.96 14.97 -4.39
N SER A 45 -4.21 15.86 -5.06
CA SER A 45 -3.83 15.72 -6.47
C SER A 45 -2.89 14.54 -6.74
N ALA A 46 -2.28 13.95 -5.70
CA ALA A 46 -1.42 12.80 -5.82
C ALA A 46 -2.17 11.47 -5.67
N ALA A 47 -3.50 11.49 -5.47
CA ALA A 47 -4.32 10.29 -5.31
C ALA A 47 -4.20 9.34 -6.53
N ASP A 48 -4.28 9.85 -7.76
CA ASP A 48 -4.15 9.04 -8.98
C ASP A 48 -2.77 8.37 -9.09
N LYS A 49 -1.73 9.13 -8.73
CA LYS A 49 -0.34 8.64 -8.73
C LYS A 49 -0.14 7.58 -7.64
N ALA A 50 -0.71 7.79 -6.46
CA ALA A 50 -0.67 6.86 -5.35
C ALA A 50 -1.39 5.55 -5.68
N LEU A 51 -2.52 5.62 -6.39
CA LEU A 51 -3.25 4.45 -6.86
C LEU A 51 -2.44 3.64 -7.89
N SER A 52 -1.84 4.33 -8.88
CA SER A 52 -0.95 3.69 -9.85
C SER A 52 0.27 3.04 -9.18
N ALA A 53 0.86 3.70 -8.17
CA ALA A 53 1.96 3.13 -7.39
C ALA A 53 1.51 1.89 -6.60
N ALA A 54 0.29 1.88 -6.05
CA ALA A 54 -0.23 0.74 -5.31
C ALA A 54 -0.29 -0.53 -6.17
N GLU A 55 -0.76 -0.41 -7.42
CA GLU A 55 -0.79 -1.54 -8.36
C GLU A 55 0.62 -2.07 -8.64
N GLN A 56 1.58 -1.20 -8.89
CA GLN A 56 2.98 -1.59 -9.13
C GLN A 56 3.62 -2.28 -7.92
N ILE A 57 3.35 -1.78 -6.71
CA ILE A 57 3.90 -2.35 -5.48
C ILE A 57 3.27 -3.72 -5.19
N ILE A 58 1.96 -3.89 -5.42
CA ILE A 58 1.29 -5.18 -5.28
C ILE A 58 1.85 -6.18 -6.29
N ALA A 59 1.98 -5.79 -7.57
CA ALA A 59 2.59 -6.63 -8.60
C ALA A 59 4.02 -7.06 -8.19
N ALA A 60 4.81 -6.14 -7.65
CA ALA A 60 6.16 -6.43 -7.15
C ALA A 60 6.19 -7.35 -5.91
N GLN A 61 5.19 -7.26 -5.02
CA GLN A 61 5.11 -8.08 -3.80
C GLN A 61 4.60 -9.50 -4.05
N ILE A 62 3.64 -9.66 -4.96
CA ILE A 62 2.95 -10.92 -5.19
C ILE A 62 3.43 -11.62 -6.48
N GLY A 63 4.26 -10.95 -7.28
CA GLY A 63 4.87 -11.50 -8.50
C GLY A 63 3.86 -11.80 -9.60
N VAL A 64 2.85 -10.94 -9.77
CA VAL A 64 1.81 -11.03 -10.81
C VAL A 64 2.03 -9.95 -11.86
#